data_AF-A0A8I6WG69-F1
#
_entry.id   AF-A0A8I6WG69-F1
#
_cell.length_a   1.000
_cell.length_b   1.000
_cell.length_c   1.000
_cell.angle_alpha   90.00
_cell.angle_beta   90.00
_cell.angle_gamma   90.00
#
_symmetry.space_group_name_H-M   'P 1'
#
loop_
_entity.id
_entity.type
_entity.pdbx_description
1 polymer ?
#
loop_
_entity_poly.entity_id
_entity_poly.type
_entity_poly.pdbx_seq_one_letter_code
_entity_poly.pdbx_strand_id
1 'polypeptide(L)'
;MGIHELRAAAGLFAHLLAMDVVPWHGVLGGVRITEEDTTSSSRILMKVMFQEMAEQLGVWVLGRRMNDDDNPVVRDALFPRDKAENTRFAINFFMAIGLGGITEPARKILSL
;
A
#
# COMPACT_ATOMS: atom_id res chain seq x y z
N MET A 1 14.11 -3.90 14.88
CA MET A 1 13.35 -5.12 14.56
C MET A 1 14.09 -5.85 13.45
N GLY A 2 14.41 -7.12 13.60
CA GLY A 2 15.08 -7.88 12.54
C GLY A 2 14.15 -8.17 11.36
N ILE A 3 14.71 -8.73 10.28
CA ILE A 3 13.96 -9.04 9.05
C ILE A 3 12.85 -10.07 9.32
N HIS A 4 13.09 -11.03 10.20
CA HIS A 4 12.11 -12.05 10.55
C HIS A 4 10.90 -11.42 11.26
N GLU A 5 11.18 -10.55 12.22
CA GLU A 5 10.15 -9.86 13.01
C GLU A 5 9.38 -8.84 12.16
N LEU A 6 10.03 -8.19 11.17
CA LEU A 6 9.35 -7.37 10.16
C LEU A 6 8.34 -8.17 9.35
N ARG A 7 8.70 -9.39 8.92
CA ARG A 7 7.79 -10.28 8.18
C ARG A 7 6.63 -10.74 9.05
N ALA A 8 6.91 -11.15 10.29
CA ALA A 8 5.86 -11.58 11.22
C ALA A 8 4.87 -10.46 11.54
N ALA A 9 5.36 -9.23 11.79
CA ALA A 9 4.51 -8.07 12.01
C ALA A 9 3.69 -7.73 10.76
N ALA A 10 4.32 -7.73 9.58
CA ALA A 10 3.64 -7.47 8.32
C ALA A 10 2.48 -8.44 8.07
N GLY A 11 2.70 -9.74 8.30
CA GLY A 11 1.64 -10.73 8.09
C GLY A 11 0.52 -10.67 9.10
N LEU A 12 0.81 -10.33 10.36
CA LEU A 12 -0.22 -10.06 11.37
C LEU A 12 -1.13 -8.89 10.92
N PHE A 13 -0.55 -7.74 10.53
CA PHE A 13 -1.35 -6.60 10.08
C PHE A 13 -2.11 -6.91 8.78
N ALA A 14 -1.49 -7.65 7.84
CA ALA A 14 -2.15 -8.07 6.62
C ALA A 14 -3.42 -8.89 6.93
N HIS A 15 -3.32 -9.86 7.83
CA HIS A 15 -4.46 -10.69 8.23
C HIS A 15 -5.56 -9.87 8.93
N LEU A 16 -5.19 -9.00 9.87
CA LEU A 16 -6.16 -8.15 10.57
C LEU A 16 -6.91 -7.21 9.62
N LEU A 17 -6.22 -6.66 8.61
CA LEU A 17 -6.82 -5.81 7.59
C LEU A 17 -7.68 -6.61 6.60
N ALA A 18 -7.23 -7.78 6.17
CA ALA A 18 -7.96 -8.63 5.24
C ALA A 18 -9.27 -9.19 5.83
N MET A 19 -9.26 -9.45 7.15
CA MET A 19 -10.44 -9.92 7.88
C MET A 19 -11.34 -8.79 8.40
N ASP A 20 -11.07 -7.54 8.05
CA ASP A 20 -11.80 -6.35 8.52
C ASP A 20 -11.91 -6.25 10.06
N VAL A 21 -10.93 -6.80 10.78
CA VAL A 21 -10.85 -6.75 12.26
C VAL A 21 -10.44 -5.37 12.74
N VAL A 22 -9.63 -4.66 11.93
CA VAL A 22 -9.19 -3.29 12.19
C VAL A 22 -9.53 -2.38 11.02
N PRO A 23 -9.91 -1.11 11.27
CA PRO A 23 -10.21 -0.19 10.20
C PRO A 23 -8.95 0.16 9.40
N TRP A 24 -9.05 0.13 8.08
CA TRP A 24 -7.92 0.41 7.20
C TRP A 24 -7.33 1.81 7.39
N HIS A 25 -8.16 2.82 7.63
CA HIS A 25 -7.69 4.17 7.89
C HIS A 25 -6.86 4.28 9.19
N GLY A 26 -7.15 3.44 10.19
CA GLY A 26 -6.41 3.43 11.45
C GLY A 26 -5.00 2.84 11.33
N VAL A 27 -4.80 1.92 10.39
CA VAL A 27 -3.49 1.27 10.16
C VAL A 27 -2.72 1.94 9.04
N LEU A 28 -3.39 2.28 7.94
CA LEU A 28 -2.76 2.80 6.71
C LEU A 28 -2.80 4.32 6.59
N GLY A 29 -3.64 5.03 7.36
CA GLY A 29 -3.79 6.48 7.22
C GLY A 29 -2.56 7.29 7.63
N GLY A 30 -1.67 6.71 8.43
CA GLY A 30 -0.37 7.30 8.79
C GLY A 30 0.78 6.86 7.86
N VAL A 31 0.52 5.96 6.92
CA VAL A 31 1.52 5.54 5.93
C VAL A 31 1.63 6.62 4.86
N ARG A 32 2.83 6.85 4.35
CA ARG A 32 3.04 7.71 3.20
C ARG A 32 4.09 7.10 2.29
N ILE A 33 3.66 6.63 1.11
CA ILE A 33 4.54 5.92 0.17
C ILE A 33 5.26 6.94 -0.72
N THR A 34 6.31 7.53 -0.18
CA THR A 34 7.23 8.45 -0.88
C THR A 34 8.68 8.05 -0.63
N GLU A 35 9.60 8.63 -1.39
CA GLU A 35 11.03 8.41 -1.17
C GLU A 35 11.49 8.93 0.21
N GLU A 36 10.97 10.10 0.62
CA GLU A 36 11.34 10.80 1.85
C GLU A 36 10.75 10.13 3.10
N ASP A 37 9.50 9.67 3.03
CA ASP A 37 8.77 9.14 4.17
C ASP A 37 9.00 7.63 4.38
N THR A 38 9.77 6.97 3.50
CA THR A 38 10.03 5.53 3.58
C THR A 38 11.50 5.17 3.77
N THR A 39 11.76 4.28 4.72
CA THR A 39 13.05 3.62 4.92
C THR A 39 13.06 2.24 4.25
N SER A 40 14.25 1.66 4.04
CA SER A 40 14.37 0.28 3.51
C SER A 40 13.58 -0.74 4.36
N SER A 41 13.58 -0.62 5.68
CA SER A 41 12.81 -1.50 6.57
C SER A 41 11.30 -1.31 6.41
N SER A 42 10.81 -0.08 6.31
CA SER A 42 9.39 0.19 6.05
C SER A 42 8.94 -0.38 4.70
N ARG A 43 9.80 -0.30 3.66
CA ARG A 43 9.52 -0.88 2.34
C ARG A 43 9.44 -2.40 2.38
N ILE A 44 10.28 -3.07 3.19
CA ILE A 44 10.19 -4.53 3.40
C ILE A 44 8.87 -4.89 4.10
N LEU A 45 8.50 -4.17 5.16
CA LEU A 45 7.26 -4.39 5.88
C LEU A 45 6.05 -4.21 4.96
N MET A 46 5.96 -3.09 4.24
CA MET A 46 4.88 -2.81 3.31
C MET A 46 4.82 -3.83 2.17
N LYS A 47 5.97 -4.24 1.61
CA LYS A 47 6.02 -5.27 0.57
C LYS A 47 5.32 -6.54 1.04
N VAL A 48 5.73 -7.06 2.20
CA VAL A 48 5.21 -8.32 2.72
C VAL A 48 3.74 -8.17 3.07
N MET A 49 3.37 -7.08 3.73
CA MET A 49 1.98 -6.81 4.14
C MET A 49 1.04 -6.76 2.93
N PHE A 50 1.37 -5.98 1.89
CA PHE A 50 0.51 -5.86 0.71
C PHE A 50 0.50 -7.14 -0.14
N GLN A 51 1.59 -7.90 -0.21
CA GLN A 51 1.61 -9.20 -0.88
C GLN A 51 0.70 -10.20 -0.18
N GLU A 52 0.76 -10.31 1.16
CA GLU A 52 -0.13 -11.19 1.91
C GLU A 52 -1.59 -10.74 1.86
N MET A 53 -1.86 -9.43 1.88
CA MET A 53 -3.22 -8.91 1.65
C MET A 53 -3.74 -9.28 0.26
N ALA A 54 -2.87 -9.24 -0.76
CA ALA A 54 -3.24 -9.63 -2.13
C ALA A 54 -3.51 -11.14 -2.23
N GLU A 55 -2.78 -11.98 -1.49
CA GLU A 55 -3.03 -13.41 -1.40
C GLU A 55 -4.39 -13.72 -0.73
N GLN A 56 -4.75 -12.98 0.32
CA GLN A 56 -6.00 -13.20 1.07
C GLN A 56 -7.23 -12.62 0.39
N LEU A 57 -7.13 -11.41 -0.19
CA LEU A 57 -8.27 -10.66 -0.76
C LEU A 57 -8.39 -10.81 -2.28
N GLY A 58 -7.29 -11.13 -2.95
CA GLY A 58 -7.13 -10.96 -4.40
C GLY A 58 -6.83 -9.49 -4.77
N VAL A 59 -6.06 -9.33 -5.85
CA VAL A 59 -5.58 -8.02 -6.32
C VAL A 59 -6.71 -7.05 -6.68
N TRP A 60 -7.82 -7.55 -7.21
CA TRP A 60 -8.96 -6.71 -7.60
C TRP A 60 -9.65 -6.07 -6.40
N VAL A 61 -9.96 -6.87 -5.36
CA VAL A 61 -10.61 -6.37 -4.14
C VAL A 61 -9.68 -5.42 -3.39
N LEU A 62 -8.41 -5.81 -3.25
CA LEU A 62 -7.38 -4.98 -2.64
C LEU A 62 -7.25 -3.64 -3.38
N GLY A 63 -7.18 -3.68 -4.71
CA GLY A 63 -7.10 -2.49 -5.55
C GLY A 63 -8.28 -1.53 -5.38
N ARG A 64 -9.50 -2.07 -5.36
CA ARG A 64 -10.71 -1.29 -5.12
C ARG A 64 -10.69 -0.60 -3.76
N ARG A 65 -10.31 -1.30 -2.69
CA ARG A 65 -10.27 -0.74 -1.32
C ARG A 65 -9.17 0.30 -1.13
N MET A 66 -7.99 0.08 -1.73
CA MET A 66 -6.87 1.03 -1.66
C MET A 66 -7.13 2.31 -2.45
N ASN A 67 -7.96 2.24 -3.49
CA ASN A 67 -8.31 3.37 -4.35
C ASN A 67 -9.73 3.89 -4.11
N ASP A 68 -10.34 3.56 -2.97
CA ASP A 68 -11.71 3.96 -2.66
C ASP A 68 -11.79 5.49 -2.45
N ASP A 69 -12.58 6.17 -3.28
CA ASP A 69 -12.76 7.61 -3.20
C ASP A 69 -13.58 8.03 -1.97
N ASP A 70 -14.37 7.12 -1.39
CA ASP A 70 -15.08 7.33 -0.11
C ASP A 70 -14.15 7.22 1.11
N ASN A 71 -12.92 6.72 0.91
CA ASN A 71 -11.87 6.67 1.92
C ASN A 71 -10.58 7.38 1.42
N PRO A 72 -10.62 8.71 1.27
CA PRO A 72 -9.51 9.46 0.71
C PRO A 72 -8.25 9.37 1.59
N VAL A 73 -8.39 9.13 2.90
CA VAL A 73 -7.27 9.03 3.83
C VAL A 73 -6.34 7.87 3.45
N VAL A 74 -6.89 6.69 3.21
CA VAL A 74 -6.09 5.52 2.80
C VAL A 74 -5.56 5.71 1.37
N ARG A 75 -6.41 6.19 0.46
CA ARG A 75 -6.02 6.43 -0.93
C ARG A 75 -4.84 7.40 -1.04
N ASP A 76 -4.90 8.53 -0.36
CA ASP A 76 -3.89 9.59 -0.46
C ASP A 76 -2.62 9.26 0.32
N ALA A 77 -2.71 8.39 1.33
CA ALA A 77 -1.57 7.77 2.01
C ALA A 77 -0.76 6.85 1.07
N LEU A 78 -1.47 5.97 0.34
CA LEU A 78 -0.85 4.93 -0.50
C LEU A 78 -0.48 5.43 -1.90
N PHE A 79 -1.24 6.40 -2.43
CA PHE A 79 -1.02 7.05 -3.72
C PHE A 79 -1.02 8.57 -3.57
N PRO A 80 0.04 9.17 -2.98
CA PRO A 80 0.11 10.61 -2.80
C PRO A 80 -0.01 11.37 -4.12
N ARG A 81 -0.77 12.46 -4.11
CA ARG A 81 -1.10 13.28 -5.31
C ARG A 81 -0.58 14.72 -5.23
N ASP A 82 0.22 15.03 -4.21
CA ASP A 82 0.77 16.36 -3.97
C ASP A 82 1.91 16.73 -4.93
N LYS A 83 2.72 15.75 -5.34
CA LYS A 83 3.79 15.91 -6.34
C LYS A 83 3.80 14.71 -7.28
N ALA A 84 4.06 14.96 -8.56
CA ALA A 84 4.15 13.89 -9.56
C ALA A 84 5.22 12.84 -9.23
N GLU A 85 6.33 13.24 -8.61
CA GLU A 85 7.40 12.35 -8.14
C GLU A 85 6.91 11.37 -7.07
N ASN A 86 6.12 11.85 -6.11
CA ASN A 86 5.54 11.01 -5.06
C ASN A 86 4.57 9.98 -5.64
N THR A 87 3.71 10.40 -6.57
CA THR A 87 2.80 9.48 -7.28
C THR A 87 3.59 8.42 -8.06
N ARG A 88 4.66 8.81 -8.76
CA ARG A 88 5.53 7.86 -9.49
C ARG A 88 6.22 6.89 -8.54
N PHE A 89 6.70 7.36 -7.39
CA PHE A 89 7.33 6.51 -6.39
C PHE A 89 6.37 5.41 -5.91
N ALA A 90 5.14 5.78 -5.55
CA ALA A 90 4.11 4.83 -5.16
C ALA A 90 3.78 3.82 -6.28
N ILE A 91 3.60 4.28 -7.52
CA ILE A 91 3.38 3.41 -8.68
C ILE A 91 4.55 2.41 -8.82
N ASN A 92 5.78 2.90 -8.82
CA ASN A 92 6.98 2.07 -8.97
C ASN A 92 7.13 1.05 -7.84
N PHE A 93 6.82 1.43 -6.60
CA PHE A 93 6.81 0.53 -5.47
C PHE A 93 5.86 -0.66 -5.71
N PHE A 94 4.60 -0.39 -6.05
CA PHE A 94 3.61 -1.45 -6.29
C PHE A 94 3.91 -2.28 -7.54
N MET A 95 4.47 -1.68 -8.59
CA MET A 95 4.97 -2.41 -9.77
C MET A 95 6.10 -3.38 -9.39
N ALA A 96 7.09 -2.92 -8.61
CA ALA A 96 8.25 -3.71 -8.22
C ALA A 96 7.92 -4.90 -7.31
N ILE A 97 6.81 -4.84 -6.56
CA ILE A 97 6.35 -5.94 -5.70
C ILE A 97 5.31 -6.85 -6.37
N GLY A 98 5.04 -6.66 -7.67
CA GLY A 98 4.14 -7.50 -8.45
C GLY A 98 2.64 -7.16 -8.33
N LEU A 99 2.30 -5.98 -7.79
CA LEU A 99 0.92 -5.53 -7.59
C LEU A 99 0.52 -4.39 -8.54
N GLY A 100 1.06 -4.40 -9.76
CA GLY A 100 0.87 -3.34 -10.75
C GLY A 100 -0.58 -3.06 -11.14
N GLY A 101 -1.49 -4.03 -11.00
CA GLY A 101 -2.93 -3.83 -11.27
C GLY A 101 -3.58 -2.77 -10.37
N ILE A 102 -3.08 -2.59 -9.15
CA ILE A 102 -3.61 -1.63 -8.16
C ILE A 102 -3.30 -0.18 -8.56
N THR A 103 -2.28 0.04 -9.38
CA THR A 103 -1.77 1.37 -9.72
C THR A 103 -2.51 2.05 -10.87
N GLU A 104 -3.49 1.39 -11.48
CA GLU A 104 -4.16 1.90 -12.67
C GLU A 104 -4.80 3.30 -12.47
N PRO A 105 -5.51 3.59 -11.35
CA PRO A 105 -6.04 4.93 -11.11
C PRO A 105 -4.93 5.98 -10.98
N ALA A 106 -3.83 5.65 -10.30
CA ALA A 106 -2.70 6.58 -10.11
C ALA A 106 -1.94 6.86 -11.42
N ARG A 107 -1.83 5.87 -12.32
CA ARG A 107 -1.22 6.05 -13.65
C ARG A 107 -2.00 7.03 -14.52
N LYS A 108 -3.34 6.99 -14.47
CA LYS A 108 -4.22 7.94 -15.17
C LYS A 108 -3.99 9.40 -14.76
N ILE A 109 -3.65 9.65 -13.49
CA ILE A 109 -3.33 11.00 -12.98
C ILE A 109 -2.08 11.57 -13.66
N LEU A 110 -1.12 10.72 -13.98
CA LEU A 110 0.14 11.11 -14.61
C LEU A 110 0.13 11.00 -16.14
N SER A 111 -1.00 10.64 -16.74
CA SER A 111 -1.09 10.27 -18.16
C SER A 111 -0.13 9.14 -18.57
N LEU A 112 0.13 8.19 -17.66
CA LEU A 112 0.96 7.00 -17.87
C LEU A 112 0.10 5.75 -18.16
#